data_AF-A0A522M688-F1
#
_entry.id   AF-A0A522M688-F1
#
_cell.length_a   1.000
_cell.length_b   1.000
_cell.length_c   1.000
_cell.angle_alpha   90.00
_cell.angle_beta   90.00
_cell.angle_gamma   90.00
#
_symmetry.space_group_name_H-M   'P 1'
#
loop_
_entity.id
_entity.type
_entity.pdbx_description
1 polymer ?
#
loop_
_entity_poly.entity_id
_entity_poly.type
_entity_poly.pdbx_seq_one_letter_code
_entity_poly.pdbx_strand_id
1 'polypeptide(L)'
;MSRLVIQTVESAPEEAKERLINARNASGFLPNLLGVLANAPTALETYQVVSAINARNGLSATEREVVQITAATRNGCGFCAAGHTAIARKKLGLPEEVIAALRNTQALRDP
;
A
#
# COMPACT_ATOMS: atom_id res chain seq x y z
N MET A 1 -17.74 -15.86 1.19
CA MET A 1 -17.05 -15.67 -0.12
C MET A 1 -16.63 -14.21 -0.23
N SER A 2 -15.53 -13.90 -0.94
CA SER A 2 -15.11 -12.51 -1.19
C SER A 2 -16.18 -11.78 -2.02
N ARG A 3 -16.46 -10.52 -1.70
CA ARG A 3 -17.46 -9.71 -2.42
C ARG A 3 -16.99 -9.27 -3.81
N LEU A 4 -15.67 -9.12 -3.98
CA LEU A 4 -15.05 -8.71 -5.25
C LEU A 4 -14.06 -9.79 -5.69
N VAL A 5 -13.95 -9.96 -7.02
CA VAL A 5 -12.95 -10.80 -7.65
C VAL A 5 -11.58 -10.12 -7.52
N ILE A 6 -10.54 -10.89 -7.19
CA ILE A 6 -9.16 -10.40 -7.28
C ILE A 6 -8.71 -10.64 -8.71
N GLN A 7 -8.60 -9.58 -9.51
CA GLN A 7 -8.23 -9.70 -10.92
C GLN A 7 -6.75 -10.11 -11.08
N THR A 8 -6.47 -10.94 -12.08
CA THR A 8 -5.14 -11.15 -12.63
C THR A 8 -4.92 -10.23 -13.84
N VAL A 9 -3.73 -10.25 -14.46
CA VAL A 9 -3.51 -9.53 -15.72
C VAL A 9 -4.41 -10.08 -16.83
N GLU A 10 -4.68 -11.37 -16.80
CA GLU A 10 -5.47 -12.07 -17.81
C GLU A 10 -6.97 -11.81 -17.66
N SER A 11 -7.47 -11.73 -16.41
CA SER A 11 -8.90 -11.55 -16.13
C SER A 11 -9.36 -10.10 -16.01
N ALA A 12 -8.44 -9.15 -15.84
CA ALA A 12 -8.77 -7.73 -15.67
C ALA A 12 -9.39 -7.11 -16.93
N PRO A 13 -10.22 -6.06 -16.78
CA PRO A 13 -10.64 -5.19 -17.90
C PRO A 13 -9.42 -4.66 -18.66
N GLU A 14 -9.57 -4.49 -19.98
CA GLU A 14 -8.47 -4.12 -20.88
C GLU A 14 -7.76 -2.83 -20.42
N GLU A 15 -8.53 -1.84 -19.96
CA GLU A 15 -8.04 -0.54 -19.48
C GLU A 15 -7.18 -0.63 -18.22
N ALA A 16 -7.27 -1.74 -17.46
CA ALA A 16 -6.48 -1.97 -16.26
C ALA A 16 -5.23 -2.82 -16.51
N LYS A 17 -5.15 -3.57 -17.62
CA LYS A 17 -4.12 -4.59 -17.85
C LYS A 17 -2.71 -4.01 -17.83
N GLU A 18 -2.48 -2.93 -18.58
CA GLU A 18 -1.15 -2.32 -18.66
C GLU A 18 -0.65 -1.86 -17.27
N ARG A 19 -1.55 -1.25 -16.47
CA ARG A 19 -1.25 -0.83 -15.10
C ARG A 19 -0.88 -2.00 -14.18
N LEU A 20 -1.54 -3.15 -14.33
CA LEU A 20 -1.21 -4.36 -13.57
C LEU A 20 0.11 -5.00 -14.03
N ILE A 21 0.37 -5.03 -15.34
CA ILE A 21 1.64 -5.50 -15.91
C ILE A 21 2.80 -4.67 -15.37
N ASN A 22 2.68 -3.35 -15.44
CA ASN A 22 3.71 -2.42 -14.96
C ASN A 22 3.95 -2.59 -13.44
N ALA A 23 2.89 -2.74 -12.65
CA ALA A 23 3.01 -2.99 -11.22
C ALA A 23 3.70 -4.34 -10.89
N ARG A 24 3.35 -5.40 -11.62
CA ARG A 24 3.98 -6.72 -11.49
C ARG A 24 5.47 -6.67 -11.83
N ASN A 25 5.83 -5.98 -12.92
CA ASN A 25 7.22 -5.82 -13.35
C ASN A 25 8.04 -5.01 -12.33
N ALA A 26 7.46 -3.96 -11.74
CA ALA A 26 8.15 -3.12 -10.75
C ALA A 26 8.36 -3.83 -9.40
N SER A 27 7.44 -4.70 -8.99
CA SER A 27 7.47 -5.32 -7.65
C SER A 27 7.88 -6.79 -7.64
N GLY A 28 7.96 -7.45 -8.80
CA GLY A 28 8.18 -8.89 -8.94
C GLY A 28 6.95 -9.76 -8.62
N PHE A 29 5.86 -9.17 -8.15
CA PHE A 29 4.57 -9.81 -7.90
C PHE A 29 3.45 -8.77 -8.01
N LEU A 30 2.20 -9.22 -8.15
CA LEU A 30 1.03 -8.34 -8.15
C LEU A 30 0.35 -8.35 -6.77
N PRO A 31 0.33 -7.22 -6.02
CA PRO A 31 -0.41 -7.16 -4.77
C PRO A 31 -1.92 -7.32 -4.99
N ASN A 32 -2.58 -8.13 -4.15
CA ASN A 32 -4.03 -8.38 -4.24
C ASN A 32 -4.87 -7.10 -4.25
N LEU A 33 -4.43 -6.03 -3.57
CA LEU A 33 -5.10 -4.73 -3.61
C LEU A 33 -5.23 -4.19 -5.03
N LEU A 34 -4.17 -4.27 -5.85
CA LEU A 34 -4.22 -3.78 -7.22
C LEU A 34 -5.16 -4.66 -8.07
N GLY A 35 -5.18 -5.97 -7.84
CA GLY A 35 -6.13 -6.88 -8.46
C GLY A 35 -7.59 -6.59 -8.06
N VAL A 36 -7.85 -6.19 -6.82
CA VAL A 36 -9.20 -5.76 -6.39
C VAL A 36 -9.57 -4.42 -7.03
N LEU A 37 -8.66 -3.44 -7.05
CA LEU A 37 -8.91 -2.13 -7.63
C LEU A 37 -9.10 -2.19 -9.15
N ALA A 38 -8.53 -3.17 -9.83
CA ALA A 38 -8.70 -3.38 -11.26
C ALA A 38 -10.16 -3.66 -11.69
N ASN A 39 -11.05 -4.02 -10.75
CA ASN A 39 -12.49 -4.07 -11.05
C ASN A 39 -13.07 -2.68 -11.40
N ALA A 40 -12.37 -1.59 -11.06
CA ALA A 40 -12.70 -0.22 -11.42
C ALA A 40 -11.42 0.50 -11.88
N PRO A 41 -11.11 0.53 -13.19
CA PRO A 41 -9.83 1.03 -13.71
C PRO A 41 -9.44 2.44 -13.21
N THR A 42 -10.40 3.35 -13.03
CA THR A 42 -10.17 4.69 -12.49
C THR A 42 -9.79 4.68 -11.00
N ALA A 43 -10.24 3.70 -10.22
CA ALA A 43 -9.82 3.53 -8.82
C ALA A 43 -8.39 2.97 -8.73
N LEU A 44 -8.03 2.03 -9.61
CA LEU A 44 -6.64 1.54 -9.74
C LEU A 44 -5.70 2.68 -10.14
N GLU A 45 -6.08 3.47 -11.15
CA GLU A 45 -5.35 4.67 -11.55
C GLU A 45 -5.17 5.63 -10.40
N THR A 46 -6.27 5.99 -9.71
CA THR A 46 -6.24 6.91 -8.58
C THR A 46 -5.22 6.46 -7.54
N TYR A 47 -5.28 5.19 -7.14
CA TYR A 47 -4.35 4.64 -6.16
C TYR A 47 -2.88 4.76 -6.61
N GLN A 48 -2.57 4.37 -7.84
CA GLN A 48 -1.20 4.40 -8.36
C GLN A 48 -0.67 5.83 -8.53
N VAL A 49 -1.46 6.71 -9.12
CA VAL A 49 -1.08 8.10 -9.38
C VAL A 49 -0.91 8.87 -8.09
N VAL A 50 -1.86 8.76 -7.15
CA VAL A 50 -1.75 9.41 -5.84
C VAL A 50 -0.57 8.84 -5.04
N SER A 51 -0.29 7.53 -5.14
CA SER A 51 0.90 6.94 -4.52
C SER A 51 2.20 7.54 -5.07
N ALA A 52 2.29 7.74 -6.39
CA ALA A 52 3.44 8.38 -7.03
C ALA A 52 3.60 9.84 -6.61
N ILE A 53 2.50 10.59 -6.48
CA ILE A 53 2.50 11.97 -5.98
C ILE A 53 2.95 12.00 -4.50
N ASN A 54 2.42 11.12 -3.67
CA ASN A 54 2.78 11.02 -2.25
C ASN A 54 4.26 10.71 -2.06
N ALA A 55 4.86 9.86 -2.92
CA ALA A 55 6.27 9.48 -2.83
C ALA A 55 7.26 10.64 -3.02
N ARG A 56 6.80 11.77 -3.58
CA ARG A 56 7.59 12.98 -3.88
C ARG A 56 7.08 14.22 -3.15
N ASN A 57 6.32 14.03 -2.07
CA ASN A 57 5.89 15.13 -1.20
C ASN A 57 7.04 15.58 -0.26
N GLY A 58 6.76 16.53 0.63
CA GLY A 58 7.75 17.08 1.57
C GLY A 58 8.09 16.18 2.76
N LEU A 59 7.46 15.02 2.92
CA LEU A 59 7.75 14.06 4.00
C LEU A 59 8.84 13.10 3.57
N SER A 60 9.69 12.69 4.52
CA SER A 60 10.61 11.57 4.33
C SER A 60 9.86 10.25 4.10
N ALA A 61 10.56 9.24 3.58
CA ALA A 61 9.98 7.92 3.41
C ALA A 61 9.45 7.32 4.73
N THR A 62 10.18 7.54 5.83
CA THR A 62 9.77 7.12 7.17
C THR A 62 8.49 7.83 7.63
N GLU A 63 8.42 9.16 7.52
CA GLU A 63 7.24 9.93 7.91
C GLU A 63 6.01 9.55 7.10
N ARG A 64 6.17 9.21 5.81
CA ARG A 64 5.06 8.68 5.00
C ARG A 64 4.54 7.35 5.56
N GLU A 65 5.42 6.42 5.92
CA GLU A 65 4.99 5.15 6.51
C GLU A 65 4.37 5.33 7.91
N VAL A 66 4.81 6.33 8.70
CA VAL A 66 4.13 6.73 9.95
C VAL A 66 2.67 7.09 9.69
N VAL A 67 2.40 7.96 8.69
CA VAL A 67 1.03 8.33 8.30
C VAL A 67 0.25 7.10 7.83
N GLN A 68 0.82 6.30 6.93
CA GLN A 68 0.14 5.16 6.32
C GLN A 68 -0.21 4.05 7.32
N ILE A 69 0.72 3.66 8.20
CA ILE A 69 0.47 2.61 9.21
C ILE A 69 -0.53 3.11 10.25
N THR A 70 -0.42 4.36 10.70
CA THR A 70 -1.35 4.95 11.66
C THR A 70 -2.77 5.01 11.08
N ALA A 71 -2.92 5.51 9.85
CA ALA A 71 -4.20 5.57 9.16
C ALA A 71 -4.80 4.17 8.92
N ALA A 72 -3.98 3.22 8.46
CA ALA A 72 -4.40 1.84 8.27
C ALA A 72 -4.93 1.20 9.56
N THR A 73 -4.24 1.42 10.67
CA THR A 73 -4.62 0.89 11.98
C THR A 73 -5.90 1.54 12.49
N ARG A 74 -6.01 2.88 12.43
CA ARG A 74 -7.22 3.61 12.83
C ARG A 74 -8.45 3.25 11.99
N ASN A 75 -8.26 2.95 10.70
CA ASN A 75 -9.33 2.53 9.81
C ASN A 75 -9.63 1.02 9.89
N GLY A 76 -8.96 0.26 10.76
CA GLY A 76 -9.15 -1.19 10.88
C GLY A 76 -8.75 -1.98 9.62
N CYS A 77 -7.91 -1.42 8.74
CA CYS A 77 -7.50 -2.08 7.50
C CYS A 77 -6.33 -3.06 7.76
N GLY A 78 -6.64 -4.32 8.04
CA GLY A 78 -5.63 -5.37 8.26
C GLY A 78 -4.65 -5.56 7.08
N PHE A 79 -5.16 -5.50 5.83
CA PHE A 79 -4.33 -5.61 4.63
C PHE A 79 -3.33 -4.46 4.53
N CYS A 80 -3.81 -3.22 4.69
CA CYS A 80 -2.99 -2.02 4.60
C CYS A 80 -1.94 -2.00 5.72
N ALA A 81 -2.33 -2.33 6.95
CA ALA A 81 -1.44 -2.37 8.09
C ALA A 81 -0.32 -3.41 7.87
N ALA A 82 -0.65 -4.60 7.35
CA ALA A 82 0.35 -5.62 7.02
C ALA A 82 1.29 -5.18 5.89
N GLY A 83 0.75 -4.59 4.81
CA GLY A 83 1.54 -4.12 3.67
C GLY A 83 2.54 -3.03 4.05
N HIS A 84 2.08 -1.98 4.72
CA HIS A 84 2.94 -0.87 5.15
C HIS A 84 3.93 -1.30 6.25
N THR A 85 3.53 -2.22 7.14
CA THR A 85 4.49 -2.83 8.09
C THR A 85 5.63 -3.55 7.36
N ALA A 86 5.35 -4.26 6.26
CA ALA A 86 6.38 -4.92 5.48
C ALA A 86 7.32 -3.93 4.78
N ILE A 87 6.80 -2.79 4.31
CA ILE A 87 7.62 -1.71 3.73
C ILE A 87 8.53 -1.10 4.80
N ALA A 88 7.96 -0.67 5.93
CA ALA A 88 8.69 -0.11 7.06
C ALA A 88 9.82 -1.04 7.53
N ARG A 89 9.54 -2.33 7.67
CA ARG A 89 10.54 -3.32 8.11
C ARG A 89 11.60 -3.62 7.06
N LYS A 90 11.19 -3.96 5.83
CA LYS A 90 12.09 -4.54 4.82
C LYS A 90 12.78 -3.51 3.94
N LYS A 91 12.13 -2.37 3.69
CA LYS A 91 12.65 -1.32 2.80
C LYS A 91 13.29 -0.18 3.57
N LEU A 92 12.73 0.19 4.72
CA LEU A 92 13.23 1.31 5.52
C LEU A 92 14.06 0.87 6.74
N GLY A 93 14.01 -0.42 7.11
CA GLY A 93 14.76 -0.94 8.24
C GLY A 93 14.36 -0.30 9.58
N LEU A 94 13.09 0.11 9.72
CA LEU A 94 12.65 0.75 10.96
C LEU A 94 12.74 -0.23 12.15
N PRO A 95 13.13 0.25 13.34
CA PRO A 95 13.16 -0.58 14.54
C PRO A 95 11.79 -1.18 14.86
N GLU A 96 11.78 -2.40 15.39
CA GLU A 96 10.53 -3.13 15.65
C GLU A 96 9.67 -2.41 16.72
N GLU A 97 10.30 -1.71 17.67
CA GLU A 97 9.59 -0.90 18.66
C GLU A 97 8.83 0.27 18.02
N VAL A 98 9.37 0.90 16.97
CA VAL A 98 8.70 1.97 16.23
C VAL A 98 7.53 1.40 15.45
N ILE A 99 7.73 0.27 14.76
CA ILE A 99 6.67 -0.42 14.02
C ILE A 99 5.55 -0.85 14.97
N ALA A 100 5.88 -1.43 16.12
CA ALA A 100 4.92 -1.85 17.13
C ALA A 100 4.13 -0.65 17.67
N ALA A 101 4.79 0.47 17.97
CA ALA A 101 4.12 1.69 18.41
C ALA A 101 3.11 2.18 17.36
N LEU A 102 3.51 2.26 16.08
CA LEU A 102 2.62 2.69 14.99
C LEU A 102 1.41 1.75 14.82
N ARG A 103 1.64 0.42 14.86
CA ARG A 103 0.58 -0.59 14.75
C ARG A 103 -0.38 -0.62 15.94
N ASN A 104 0.03 -0.07 17.07
CA ASN A 104 -0.80 0.08 18.27
C ASN A 104 -1.29 1.53 18.44
N THR A 105 -1.07 2.41 17.45
CA THR A 105 -1.40 3.84 17.50
C THR A 105 -0.86 4.56 18.74
N GLN A 106 0.30 4.13 19.23
CA GLN A 106 1.02 4.75 20.33
C GLN A 106 1.87 5.92 19.82
N ALA A 107 2.02 6.95 20.65
CA ALA A 107 2.91 8.05 20.34
C ALA A 107 4.35 7.56 20.19
N LEU A 108 5.01 8.01 19.13
CA LEU A 108 6.46 7.85 18.99
C LEU A 108 7.14 8.84 19.93
N ARG A 109 8.29 8.45 20.48
CA ARG A 109 9.17 9.42 21.14
C ARG A 109 9.87 10.17 20.02
N ASP A 110 9.79 11.50 20.04
CA ASP A 110 10.68 12.30 19.20
C ASP A 110 12.14 12.04 19.63
N PRO A 111 13.10 12.07 18.69
CA PRO A 111 14.52 12.04 19.02
C PRO A 111 14.92 13.14 20.01
#